data_AF-A0A7L3FZQ6-F1
#
_entry.id   AF-A0A7L3FZQ6-F1
#
_cell.length_a   1.000
_cell.length_b   1.000
_cell.length_c   1.000
_cell.angle_alpha   90.00
_cell.angle_beta   90.00
_cell.angle_gamma   90.00
#
_symmetry.space_group_name_H-M   'P 1'
#
loop_
_entity.id
_entity.type
_entity.pdbx_description
1 polymer ?
#
loop_
_entity_poly.entity_id
_entity_poly.type
_entity_poly.pdbx_seq_one_letter_code
_entity_poly.pdbx_strand_id
1 'polypeptide(L)'
;TGDSHPRCPEQWIAYRWSCYSFSKEKKDWHSSQQSCWAQGADLLVISDTSEMDLFKSIQMGCFWIGLRNSTGSGWIWEDGSILNGTK
;
A
#
# COMPACT_ATOMS: atom_id res chain seq x y z
N THR A 1 -22.50 9.92 -18.25
CA THR A 1 -21.54 8.81 -18.42
C THR A 1 -20.24 9.22 -17.74
N GLY A 2 -20.17 9.07 -16.42
CA GLY A 2 -19.01 9.49 -15.64
C GLY A 2 -18.08 8.31 -15.46
N ASP A 3 -16.98 8.31 -16.19
CA ASP A 3 -15.93 7.31 -16.03
C ASP A 3 -15.29 7.49 -14.65
N SER A 4 -15.65 6.61 -13.72
CA SER A 4 -15.23 6.66 -12.31
C SER A 4 -13.86 6.00 -12.10
N HIS A 5 -12.91 6.25 -13.01
CA HIS A 5 -11.53 5.82 -12.84
C HIS A 5 -10.72 6.93 -12.15
N PRO A 6 -9.97 6.63 -11.09
CA PRO A 6 -9.13 7.62 -10.42
C PRO A 6 -8.09 8.16 -11.41
N ARG A 7 -7.95 9.49 -11.48
CA ARG A 7 -6.86 10.12 -12.24
C ARG A 7 -5.56 9.97 -11.47
N CYS A 8 -4.87 8.86 -11.71
CA CYS A 8 -3.59 8.59 -11.06
C CYS A 8 -2.43 9.38 -11.68
N PRO A 9 -1.38 9.69 -10.89
CA PRO A 9 -0.15 10.24 -11.44
C PRO A 9 0.46 9.33 -12.51
N GLU A 10 1.31 9.90 -13.36
CA GLU A 10 1.98 9.14 -14.41
C GLU A 10 2.79 7.97 -13.82
N GLN A 11 2.71 6.79 -14.45
CA GLN A 11 3.35 5.54 -14.00
C GLN A 11 2.76 4.91 -12.72
N TRP A 12 1.64 5.43 -12.20
CA TRP A 12 0.90 4.79 -11.10
C TRP A 12 -0.19 3.88 -11.65
N ILE A 13 -0.48 2.82 -10.90
CA ILE A 13 -1.51 1.84 -11.22
C ILE A 13 -2.81 2.30 -10.60
N ALA A 14 -3.85 2.46 -11.42
CA ALA A 14 -5.21 2.67 -10.95
C ALA A 14 -5.84 1.32 -10.62
N TYR A 15 -6.32 1.15 -9.38
CA TYR A 15 -7.15 0.01 -9.02
C TYR A 15 -8.27 0.47 -8.09
N ARG A 16 -9.53 0.21 -8.51
CA ARG A 16 -10.74 0.70 -7.85
C ARG A 16 -10.66 2.23 -7.64
N TRP A 17 -10.74 2.69 -6.39
CA TRP A 17 -10.78 4.11 -6.03
C TRP A 17 -9.41 4.67 -5.62
N SER A 18 -8.33 3.92 -5.85
CA SER A 18 -6.98 4.22 -5.35
C SER A 18 -5.91 4.14 -6.44
N CYS A 19 -4.78 4.80 -6.16
CA CYS A 19 -3.60 4.83 -7.01
C CYS A 19 -2.42 4.22 -6.28
N TYR A 20 -1.64 3.39 -6.97
CA TYR A 20 -0.56 2.62 -6.36
C TYR A 20 0.75 2.78 -7.16
N SER A 21 1.87 2.77 -6.46
CA SER A 21 3.19 2.74 -7.07
C SER A 21 4.10 1.79 -6.31
N PHE A 22 5.10 1.25 -7.02
CA PHE A 22 6.13 0.41 -6.42
C PHE A 22 7.41 1.22 -6.21
N SER A 23 8.00 1.10 -5.03
CA SER A 23 9.29 1.72 -4.74
C SER A 23 10.38 1.12 -5.64
N LYS A 24 11.18 1.99 -6.27
CA LYS A 24 12.34 1.58 -7.08
C LYS A 24 13.56 1.20 -6.23
N GLU A 25 13.65 1.77 -5.03
CA GLU A 25 14.76 1.58 -4.10
C GLU A 25 14.36 0.63 -2.96
N LYS A 26 15.31 -0.20 -2.52
CA LYS A 26 15.15 -1.02 -1.30
C LYS A 26 15.57 -0.19 -0.09
N LYS A 27 14.65 0.06 0.82
CA LYS A 27 14.88 0.79 2.08
C LYS A 27 14.33 -0.03 3.25
N ASP A 28 14.65 0.35 4.48
CA ASP A 28 13.94 -0.16 5.66
C ASP A 28 12.50 0.38 5.71
N TRP A 29 11.66 -0.20 6.57
CA TRP A 29 10.24 0.13 6.64
C TRP A 29 9.98 1.63 6.90
N HIS A 30 10.75 2.25 7.80
CA HIS A 30 10.56 3.65 8.16
C HIS A 30 10.98 4.58 7.02
N SER A 31 12.13 4.32 6.41
CA SER A 31 12.62 5.07 5.25
C SER A 31 11.70 4.90 4.02
N SER A 32 11.08 3.74 3.85
CA SER A 32 10.05 3.49 2.83
C SER A 32 8.79 4.31 3.10
N GLN A 33 8.31 4.37 4.34
CA GLN A 33 7.17 5.20 4.74
C GLN A 33 7.40 6.68 4.44
N GLN A 34 8.56 7.23 4.81
CA GLN A 34 8.93 8.60 4.50
C GLN A 34 8.97 8.87 2.97
N SER A 35 9.42 7.88 2.19
CA SER A 35 9.44 7.98 0.73
C SER A 35 8.03 8.00 0.12
N CYS A 36 7.06 7.30 0.71
CA CYS A 36 5.66 7.38 0.31
C CYS A 36 5.07 8.75 0.64
N TRP A 37 5.31 9.26 1.86
CA TRP A 37 4.82 10.58 2.27
C TRP A 37 5.37 11.72 1.42
N ALA A 38 6.64 11.64 1.02
CA ALA A 38 7.25 12.61 0.10
C ALA A 38 6.55 12.65 -1.27
N GLN A 39 5.82 11.61 -1.64
CA GLN A 39 5.02 11.51 -2.86
C GLN A 39 3.51 11.78 -2.62
N GLY A 40 3.12 12.16 -1.39
CA GLY A 40 1.72 12.37 -1.03
C GLY A 40 0.90 11.08 -0.92
N ALA A 41 1.55 9.97 -0.59
CA ALA A 41 0.92 8.65 -0.44
C ALA A 41 1.34 7.96 0.85
N ASP A 42 0.70 6.85 1.17
CA ASP A 42 1.05 5.98 2.31
C ASP A 42 1.59 4.64 1.83
N LEU A 43 2.22 3.89 2.74
CA LEU A 43 2.53 2.49 2.47
C LEU A 43 1.23 1.70 2.30
N LEU A 44 1.26 0.71 1.40
CA LEU A 44 0.08 -0.06 1.00
C LEU A 44 -0.69 -0.64 2.19
N VAL A 45 -1.97 -0.30 2.30
CA VAL A 45 -2.93 -0.97 3.18
C VAL A 45 -3.72 -1.97 2.34
N ILE A 46 -3.59 -3.25 2.65
CA ILE A 46 -4.34 -4.30 1.96
C ILE A 46 -5.76 -4.31 2.51
N SER A 47 -6.74 -4.10 1.65
CA SER A 47 -8.17 -4.08 1.96
C SER A 47 -8.79 -5.47 1.85
N ASP A 48 -8.39 -6.26 0.84
CA ASP A 48 -8.89 -7.62 0.59
C ASP A 48 -7.89 -8.50 -0.18
N THR A 49 -8.21 -9.79 -0.31
CA THR A 49 -7.37 -10.78 -1.01
C THR A 49 -7.19 -10.49 -2.50
N SER A 50 -8.19 -9.90 -3.17
CA SER A 50 -8.11 -9.60 -4.60
C SER A 50 -7.10 -8.49 -4.88
N GLU A 51 -7.02 -7.50 -3.99
CA GLU A 51 -5.98 -6.47 -4.02
C GLU A 51 -4.57 -7.07 -3.84
N MET A 52 -4.42 -7.99 -2.89
CA MET A 52 -3.16 -8.72 -2.69
C MET A 52 -2.75 -9.53 -3.92
N ASP A 53 -3.68 -10.29 -4.50
CA ASP A 53 -3.40 -11.15 -5.66
C ASP A 53 -3.05 -10.34 -6.90
N LEU A 54 -3.66 -9.17 -7.08
CA LEU A 54 -3.27 -8.20 -8.10
C LEU A 54 -1.80 -7.82 -7.95
N PHE A 55 -1.36 -7.35 -6.79
CA PHE A 55 0.03 -6.90 -6.60
C PHE A 55 1.05 -8.04 -6.75
N LYS A 56 0.70 -9.25 -6.30
CA LYS A 56 1.50 -10.45 -6.56
C LYS A 56 1.65 -10.76 -8.04
N SER A 57 0.62 -10.49 -8.86
CA SER A 57 0.67 -10.72 -10.31
C SER A 57 1.45 -9.65 -11.08
N ILE A 58 1.48 -8.41 -10.58
CA ILE A 58 2.07 -7.28 -11.30
C ILE A 58 3.56 -7.16 -11.02
N GLN A 59 3.99 -7.48 -9.80
CA GLN A 59 5.36 -7.25 -9.37
C GLN A 59 5.95 -8.44 -8.63
N MET A 60 7.13 -8.86 -9.08
CA MET A 60 7.90 -9.92 -8.43
C MET A 60 8.86 -9.31 -7.41
N GLY A 61 8.71 -9.66 -6.13
CA GLY A 61 9.63 -9.26 -5.07
C GLY A 61 8.95 -9.03 -3.73
N CYS A 62 9.76 -8.68 -2.73
CA CYS A 62 9.29 -8.30 -1.41
C CYS A 62 9.30 -6.77 -1.29
N PHE A 63 8.16 -6.21 -0.90
CA PHE A 63 7.98 -4.78 -0.68
C PHE A 63 7.46 -4.54 0.73
N TRP A 64 7.83 -3.41 1.31
CA TRP A 64 7.19 -2.97 2.54
C TRP A 64 5.75 -2.57 2.27
N ILE A 65 4.88 -3.00 3.17
CA ILE A 65 3.47 -2.62 3.23
C ILE A 65 3.23 -1.83 4.51
N GLY A 66 2.08 -1.17 4.59
CA GLY A 66 1.71 -0.27 5.68
C GLY A 66 1.36 -0.95 6.98
N LEU A 67 1.89 -2.15 7.25
CA LEU A 67 1.65 -2.92 8.46
C LEU A 67 2.84 -2.77 9.42
N ARG A 68 2.59 -2.27 10.62
CA ARG A 68 3.62 -2.10 11.66
C ARG A 68 3.19 -2.66 13.00
N ASN A 69 4.15 -3.15 13.77
CA ASN A 69 3.91 -3.59 15.14
C ASN A 69 4.00 -2.39 16.08
N SER A 70 2.87 -2.04 16.70
CA SER A 70 2.80 -1.02 17.73
C SER A 70 2.91 -1.67 19.10
N THR A 71 3.89 -1.23 19.90
CA THR A 71 4.16 -1.77 21.24
C THR A 71 2.89 -1.78 22.09
N GLY A 72 2.45 -2.96 22.51
CA GLY A 72 1.26 -3.14 23.36
C GLY A 72 -0.08 -3.13 22.63
N SER A 73 -0.14 -2.73 21.36
CA SER A 73 -1.38 -2.68 20.56
C SER A 73 -1.43 -3.70 19.42
N GLY A 74 -0.33 -4.42 19.18
CA GLY A 74 -0.24 -5.42 18.11
C GLY A 74 0.02 -4.78 16.74
N TRP A 75 -0.37 -5.48 15.69
CA TRP A 75 -0.15 -5.03 14.31
C TRP A 75 -1.24 -4.05 13.86
N ILE A 76 -0.82 -2.88 13.37
CA ILE A 76 -1.69 -1.79 12.93
C ILE A 76 -1.30 -1.38 11.52
N TRP A 77 -2.31 -1.12 10.69
CA TRP A 77 -2.18 -0.54 9.36
C TRP A 77 -2.02 0.99 9.39
N GLU A 78 -1.52 1.59 8.31
CA GLU A 78 -1.41 3.05 8.19
C GLU A 78 -2.76 3.78 8.23
N ASP A 79 -3.87 3.11 7.90
CA ASP A 79 -5.23 3.65 8.06
C ASP A 79 -5.74 3.61 9.51
N GLY A 80 -4.92 3.10 10.45
CA GLY A 80 -5.26 2.94 11.87
C GLY A 80 -6.02 1.67 12.20
N SER A 81 -6.37 0.83 11.22
CA SER A 81 -7.05 -0.44 11.47
C SER A 81 -6.12 -1.47 12.11
N ILE A 82 -6.65 -2.25 13.05
CA ILE A 82 -5.92 -3.34 13.70
C ILE A 82 -6.01 -4.60 12.83
N LEU A 83 -4.92 -5.35 12.72
CA LEU A 83 -4.93 -6.64 12.03
C LEU A 83 -5.72 -7.69 12.85
N ASN A 84 -6.99 -7.89 12.49
CA ASN A 84 -7.88 -8.85 13.14
C ASN A 84 -7.95 -10.20 12.38
N GLY A 85 -6.83 -10.94 12.35
CA GLY A 85 -6.73 -12.24 11.67
C GLY A 85 -6.14 -12.18 10.26
N THR A 86 -6.43 -13.18 9.42
CA THR A 86 -5.95 -13.23 8.03
C THR A 86 -6.88 -12.39 7.16
N LYS A 87 -6.37 -11.33 6.53
CA LYS A 87 -7.04 -10.72 5.37
C LYS A 87 -6.89 -11.62 4.16
#